data_AF-A0ABC8SGJ9-F1
#
_entry.id   AF-A0ABC8SGJ9-F1
#
_cell.length_a   1.000
_cell.length_b   1.000
_cell.length_c   1.000
_cell.angle_alpha   90.00
_cell.angle_beta   90.00
_cell.angle_gamma   90.00
#
_symmetry.space_group_name_H-M   'P 1'
#
loop_
_entity.id
_entity.type
_entity.pdbx_description
1 polymer ?
#
loop_
_entity_poly.entity_id
_entity_poly.type
_entity_poly.pdbx_seq_one_letter_code
_entity_poly.pdbx_strand_id
1 'polypeptide(L)'
;MKECSTETVTTPPKVQKLERLQTIEKEHKDALKRAVTLNIPHAVTTPEEEPSGDIEVESTSGQKDVGPSQNEGKEASTAKTKPCDARTNWNHVVEKLFKRNGSGELLLKRDEISPR
;
A
#
# COMPACT_ATOMS: atom_id res chain seq x y z
N MET A 1 -6.42 26.97 36.67
CA MET A 1 -7.24 25.74 36.64
C MET A 1 -6.50 24.74 35.77
N LYS A 2 -6.21 23.53 36.27
CA LYS A 2 -5.58 22.47 35.46
C LYS A 2 -6.71 21.69 34.82
N GLU A 3 -6.80 21.76 33.49
CA GLU A 3 -7.71 20.92 32.72
C GLU A 3 -7.21 19.47 32.74
N CYS A 4 -7.88 18.61 33.50
CA CYS A 4 -7.61 17.17 33.47
C CYS A 4 -8.13 16.64 32.13
N SER A 5 -7.21 16.36 31.20
CA SER A 5 -7.50 15.67 29.95
C SER A 5 -8.06 14.29 30.28
N THR A 6 -9.33 14.05 29.98
CA THR A 6 -9.94 12.72 30.10
C THR A 6 -9.40 11.85 28.96
N GLU A 7 -8.29 11.16 29.22
CA GLU A 7 -7.72 10.20 28.29
C GLU A 7 -8.73 9.06 28.07
N THR A 8 -9.17 8.90 26.82
CA THR A 8 -10.07 7.80 26.46
C THR A 8 -9.25 6.54 26.29
N VAL A 9 -9.27 5.67 27.30
CA VAL A 9 -8.65 4.35 27.24
C VAL A 9 -9.43 3.51 26.23
N THR A 10 -8.85 3.25 25.07
CA THR A 10 -9.45 2.41 24.02
C THR A 10 -8.85 1.01 24.05
N THR A 11 -9.72 0.00 24.14
CA THR A 11 -9.32 -1.41 24.08
C THR A 11 -9.35 -1.87 22.62
N PRO A 12 -8.30 -2.57 22.13
CA PRO A 12 -8.27 -3.01 20.75
C PRO A 12 -9.42 -3.99 20.43
N PRO A 13 -9.94 -3.98 19.19
CA PRO A 13 -11.04 -4.85 18.81
C PRO A 13 -10.60 -6.32 18.84
N LYS A 14 -11.47 -7.19 19.38
CA LYS A 14 -11.20 -8.64 19.48
C LYS A 14 -11.03 -9.31 18.11
N VAL A 15 -11.67 -8.76 17.08
CA VAL A 15 -11.52 -9.20 15.69
C VAL A 15 -10.98 -8.03 14.88
N GLN A 16 -9.76 -8.16 14.38
CA GLN A 16 -9.11 -7.15 13.56
C GLN A 16 -9.61 -7.24 12.12
N LYS A 17 -10.83 -6.72 11.89
CA LYS A 17 -11.42 -6.61 10.56
C LYS A 17 -11.80 -5.18 10.26
N LEU A 18 -11.65 -4.78 9.00
CA LEU A 18 -12.10 -3.50 8.49
C LEU A 18 -13.13 -3.77 7.40
N GLU A 19 -14.33 -3.24 7.58
CA GLU A 19 -15.42 -3.34 6.63
C GLU A 19 -15.70 -1.94 6.08
N ARG A 20 -15.87 -1.83 4.76
CA ARG A 20 -16.28 -0.56 4.15
C ARG A 20 -17.74 -0.29 4.50
N LEU A 21 -18.01 0.92 5.00
CA LEU A 21 -19.38 1.33 5.36
C LEU A 21 -20.16 1.87 4.16
N GLN A 22 -19.47 2.30 3.09
CA GLN A 22 -20.06 2.88 1.90
C GLN A 22 -19.59 2.18 0.62
N THR A 23 -20.25 2.50 -0.49
CA THR A 23 -19.87 2.00 -1.81
C THR A 23 -18.70 2.81 -2.38
N ILE A 24 -17.87 2.15 -3.19
CA ILE A 24 -16.73 2.78 -3.86
C ILE A 24 -17.18 4.00 -4.70
N GLU A 25 -18.32 3.91 -5.37
CA GLU A 25 -18.87 5.01 -6.17
C GLU A 25 -19.17 6.25 -5.31
N LYS A 26 -19.75 6.05 -4.12
CA LYS A 26 -20.08 7.15 -3.21
C LYS A 26 -18.82 7.79 -2.63
N GLU A 27 -17.87 6.96 -2.22
CA GLU A 27 -16.57 7.42 -1.70
C GLU A 27 -15.78 8.19 -2.77
N HIS A 28 -15.80 7.74 -4.02
CA HIS A 28 -15.15 8.43 -5.14
C HIS A 28 -15.76 9.82 -5.36
N LYS A 29 -17.09 9.92 -5.42
CA LYS A 29 -17.80 11.21 -5.56
C LYS A 29 -17.51 12.15 -4.39
N ASP A 30 -17.43 11.64 -3.16
CA ASP A 30 -17.08 12.44 -1.98
C ASP A 30 -15.62 12.92 -2.03
N ALA A 31 -14.69 12.05 -2.42
CA ALA A 31 -13.27 12.37 -2.54
C ALA A 31 -13.03 13.50 -3.55
N LEU A 32 -13.67 13.45 -4.73
CA LEU A 32 -13.58 14.53 -5.73
C LEU A 32 -14.09 15.86 -5.16
N LYS A 33 -15.27 15.87 -4.51
CA LYS A 33 -15.83 17.07 -3.88
C LYS A 33 -14.92 17.65 -2.80
N ARG A 34 -14.35 16.79 -1.96
CA ARG A 34 -13.40 17.20 -0.91
C ARG A 34 -12.12 17.77 -1.50
N ALA A 35 -11.57 17.14 -2.54
CA ALA A 35 -10.35 17.63 -3.20
C ALA A 35 -10.54 19.04 -3.78
N VAL A 36 -11.70 19.30 -4.41
CA VAL A 36 -12.08 20.64 -4.88
C VAL A 36 -12.23 21.62 -3.71
N THR A 37 -12.88 21.20 -2.62
CA THR A 37 -13.09 22.04 -1.43
C THR A 37 -11.79 22.40 -0.72
N LEU A 38 -10.81 21.50 -0.73
CA LEU A 38 -9.48 21.70 -0.16
C LEU A 38 -8.52 22.41 -1.13
N ASN A 39 -9.02 22.88 -2.27
CA ASN A 39 -8.24 23.57 -3.31
C ASN A 39 -6.99 22.77 -3.73
N ILE A 40 -7.09 21.44 -3.77
CA ILE A 40 -5.99 20.58 -4.20
C ILE A 40 -5.73 20.84 -5.70
N PRO A 41 -4.47 21.11 -6.11
CA PRO A 41 -4.14 21.34 -7.51
C PRO A 41 -4.59 20.17 -8.40
N HIS A 42 -5.09 20.48 -9.60
CA HIS A 42 -5.60 19.51 -10.57
C HIS A 42 -6.81 18.66 -10.13
N ALA A 43 -7.47 18.99 -8.99
CA ALA A 43 -8.68 18.29 -8.54
C ALA A 43 -9.95 18.62 -9.33
N VAL A 44 -9.89 19.63 -10.21
CA VAL A 44 -10.97 19.95 -11.14
C VAL A 44 -10.75 19.10 -12.40
N THR A 45 -11.31 17.90 -12.42
CA THR A 45 -11.46 17.14 -13.67
C THR A 45 -12.61 17.75 -14.46
N THR A 46 -12.31 18.27 -15.65
CA THR A 46 -13.36 18.65 -16.60
C THR A 46 -14.04 17.37 -17.10
N PRO A 47 -15.36 17.39 -17.37
CA PRO A 47 -16.13 16.19 -17.74
C PRO A 47 -15.71 15.50 -19.05
N GLU A 48 -14.68 16.01 -19.74
CA GLU A 48 -14.12 15.39 -20.93
C GLU A 48 -13.05 14.32 -20.62
N GLU A 49 -12.56 14.26 -19.37
CA GLU A 49 -11.45 13.40 -18.98
C GLU A 49 -11.93 12.18 -18.17
N GLU A 50 -12.94 11.48 -18.67
CA GLU A 50 -13.23 10.11 -18.24
C GLU A 50 -12.45 9.17 -19.17
N PRO A 51 -11.41 8.47 -18.70
CA PRO A 51 -10.77 7.44 -19.52
C PRO A 51 -11.73 6.24 -19.59
N SER A 52 -12.63 6.27 -20.57
CA SER A 52 -13.36 5.09 -21.03
C SER A 52 -12.32 4.03 -21.36
N GLY A 53 -12.31 2.94 -20.60
CA GLY A 53 -11.31 1.89 -20.77
C GLY A 53 -11.39 1.25 -22.15
N ASP A 54 -10.23 1.07 -22.81
CA ASP A 54 -9.67 -0.24 -23.21
C ASP A 54 -8.30 -0.02 -23.90
N ILE A 55 -7.28 -0.68 -23.34
CA ILE A 55 -5.99 -1.20 -23.86
C ILE A 55 -5.10 -0.46 -24.91
N GLU A 56 -3.80 -0.67 -24.67
CA GLU A 56 -2.62 -0.77 -25.57
C GLU A 56 -1.76 0.47 -25.88
N VAL A 57 -0.60 0.45 -25.21
CA VAL A 57 0.73 0.84 -25.69
C VAL A 57 0.86 1.16 -27.18
N GLU A 58 1.06 2.42 -27.55
CA GLU A 58 2.19 2.79 -28.43
C GLU A 58 2.52 4.28 -28.38
N SER A 59 3.81 4.48 -28.16
CA SER A 59 4.67 5.63 -28.34
C SER A 59 4.32 6.65 -29.45
N THR A 60 4.81 7.88 -29.21
CA THR A 60 5.32 8.87 -30.19
C THR A 60 4.30 9.51 -31.13
N SER A 61 4.05 10.82 -31.11
CA SER A 61 4.98 11.90 -31.45
C SER A 61 4.19 13.23 -31.26
N GLY A 62 4.67 14.26 -30.56
CA GLY A 62 5.81 15.03 -31.02
C GLY A 62 6.56 15.75 -29.90
N GLN A 63 7.86 15.69 -30.07
CA GLN A 63 8.94 15.81 -29.10
C GLN A 63 9.80 17.03 -29.46
N LYS A 64 10.21 17.82 -28.46
CA LYS A 64 11.54 18.45 -28.41
C LYS A 64 11.95 18.50 -26.93
N ASP A 65 12.57 17.45 -26.41
CA ASP A 65 14.00 17.13 -26.43
C ASP A 65 14.83 17.78 -25.31
N VAL A 66 15.45 16.87 -24.54
CA VAL A 66 16.59 16.97 -23.61
C VAL A 66 16.39 17.62 -22.24
N GLY A 67 16.23 16.76 -21.22
CA GLY A 67 16.69 17.05 -19.86
C GLY A 67 16.07 16.13 -18.79
N PRO A 68 16.85 15.41 -17.97
CA PRO A 68 16.31 14.58 -16.90
C PRO A 68 15.73 15.49 -15.81
N SER A 69 14.57 15.06 -15.28
CA SER A 69 13.97 15.47 -14.01
C SER A 69 14.92 16.24 -13.08
N GLN A 70 14.85 17.58 -13.10
CA GLN A 70 15.43 18.42 -12.06
C GLN A 70 14.37 18.62 -10.97
N ASN A 71 14.32 17.65 -10.07
CA ASN A 71 14.03 17.93 -8.68
C ASN A 71 15.11 18.90 -8.17
N GLU A 72 14.83 20.20 -8.16
CA GLU A 72 15.63 21.16 -7.38
C GLU A 72 15.24 21.09 -5.89
N GLY A 73 15.56 19.95 -5.29
CA GLY A 73 15.70 19.77 -3.86
C GLY A 73 17.17 19.47 -3.59
N LYS A 74 17.92 20.50 -3.21
CA LYS A 74 19.35 20.48 -2.87
C LYS A 74 19.76 19.21 -2.09
N GLU A 75 20.75 18.53 -2.65
CA GLU A 75 21.78 17.69 -2.04
C GLU A 75 21.50 17.03 -0.68
N ALA A 76 21.30 15.71 -0.72
CA ALA A 76 21.88 14.80 0.27
C ALA A 76 22.57 13.64 -0.47
N SER A 77 23.85 13.48 -0.16
CA SER A 77 24.82 12.65 -0.85
C SER A 77 24.55 11.14 -0.79
N THR A 78 25.00 10.47 -1.86
CA THR A 78 25.62 9.13 -1.87
C THR A 78 24.91 8.00 -1.10
N ALA A 79 24.23 7.14 -1.85
CA ALA A 79 24.67 5.77 -2.09
C ALA A 79 23.69 5.11 -3.06
N LYS A 80 24.17 4.66 -4.22
CA LYS A 80 23.50 3.58 -4.95
C LYS A 80 23.65 2.32 -4.10
N THR A 81 22.81 2.17 -3.08
CA THR A 81 22.64 0.87 -2.44
C THR A 81 22.02 -0.01 -3.51
N LYS A 82 22.71 -1.09 -3.89
CA LYS A 82 22.07 -2.23 -4.56
C LYS A 82 20.75 -2.48 -3.82
N PRO A 83 19.63 -2.79 -4.50
CA PRO A 83 18.48 -3.32 -3.80
C PRO A 83 18.97 -4.61 -3.14
N CYS A 84 19.38 -4.50 -1.87
CA CYS A 84 19.53 -5.64 -1.01
C CYS A 84 18.13 -6.22 -1.03
N ASP A 85 18.00 -7.45 -1.50
CA ASP A 85 16.77 -8.20 -1.52
C ASP A 85 16.37 -8.47 -0.05
N ALA A 86 16.02 -7.39 0.64
CA ALA A 86 15.69 -7.30 2.04
C ALA A 86 14.24 -7.71 2.27
N ARG A 87 13.54 -8.10 1.20
CA ARG A 87 12.24 -8.72 1.31
C ARG A 87 12.44 -10.11 1.89
N THR A 88 12.06 -10.29 3.15
CA THR A 88 12.00 -11.60 3.78
C THR A 88 11.28 -12.57 2.85
N ASN A 89 11.99 -13.61 2.41
CA ASN A 89 11.41 -14.68 1.63
C ASN A 89 10.48 -15.50 2.55
N TRP A 90 9.17 -15.29 2.41
CA TRP A 90 8.18 -15.99 3.23
C TRP A 90 8.16 -17.50 2.99
N ASN A 91 8.51 -17.98 1.79
CA ASN A 91 8.61 -19.42 1.53
C ASN A 91 9.69 -20.06 2.39
N HIS A 92 10.84 -19.40 2.53
CA HIS A 92 11.93 -19.88 3.39
C HIS A 92 11.52 -19.92 4.88
N VAL A 93 10.72 -18.95 5.34
CA VAL A 93 10.19 -18.96 6.72
C VAL A 93 9.24 -20.14 6.94
N VAL A 94 8.36 -20.41 5.97
CA VAL A 94 7.42 -21.55 6.02
C VAL A 94 8.18 -22.89 6.05
N GLU A 95 9.20 -23.07 5.21
CA GLU A 95 10.03 -24.29 5.20
C GLU A 95 10.81 -24.49 6.51
N LYS A 96 11.20 -23.42 7.19
CA LYS A 96 11.88 -23.51 8.50
C LYS A 96 10.92 -23.92 9.61
N LEU A 97 9.68 -23.45 9.60
CA LEU A 97 8.70 -23.68 10.66
C LEU A 97 7.88 -24.97 10.48
N PHE A 98 7.60 -25.35 9.24
CA PHE A 98 6.69 -26.44 8.90
C PHE A 98 7.40 -27.59 8.16
N LYS A 99 6.83 -28.80 8.25
CA LYS A 99 7.16 -29.97 7.43
C LYS A 99 5.90 -30.42 6.70
N ARG A 100 6.09 -30.97 5.50
CA ARG A 100 4.98 -31.57 4.75
C ARG A 100 4.85 -33.05 5.12
N ASN A 101 3.68 -33.46 5.58
CA ASN A 101 3.39 -34.88 5.85
C ASN A 101 3.06 -35.64 4.54
N GLY A 102 2.87 -36.96 4.64
CA GLY A 102 2.55 -37.81 3.48
C GLY A 102 1.23 -37.45 2.76
N SER A 103 0.32 -36.72 3.41
CA SER A 103 -0.92 -36.22 2.78
C SER A 103 -0.77 -34.84 2.13
N GLY A 104 0.39 -34.19 2.27
CA GLY A 104 0.64 -32.86 1.70
C GLY A 104 0.30 -31.68 2.62
N GLU A 105 -0.08 -31.94 3.87
CA GLU A 105 -0.38 -30.91 4.88
C GLU A 105 0.87 -30.43 5.62
N LEU A 106 0.84 -29.17 6.07
CA LEU A 106 1.94 -28.54 6.79
C LEU A 106 1.79 -28.73 8.31
N LEU A 107 2.72 -29.45 8.93
CA LEU A 107 2.81 -29.66 10.38
C LEU A 107 3.95 -28.84 10.99
N LEU A 108 3.71 -28.20 12.14
CA LEU A 108 4.72 -27.38 12.81
C LEU A 108 5.78 -28.29 13.46
N LYS A 109 7.07 -27.99 13.24
CA LYS A 109 8.18 -28.86 13.67
C LYS A 109 8.24 -29.11 15.18
N ARG A 110 7.72 -28.19 15.99
CA ARG A 110 7.70 -28.32 17.46
C ARG A 110 6.71 -29.38 17.96
N ASP A 111 5.69 -29.71 17.16
CA ASP A 111 4.65 -30.67 17.53
C ASP A 111 5.10 -32.12 17.26
N GLU A 112 6.26 -32.31 16.62
CA GLU A 112 6.90 -33.61 16.35
C GLU A 112 7.61 -34.19 17.61
N ILE A 113 7.89 -33.37 18.62
CA ILE A 113 8.64 -33.74 19.84
C ILE A 113 7.70 -34.03 21.02
N SER A 114 6.41 -34.32 20.79
CA SER A 114 5.56 -34.83 21.85
C SER A 114 5.70 -36.36 21.90
N PRO A 115 6.53 -36.95 22.79
CA PRO A 115 6.49 -38.39 23.00
C PRO A 115 5.09 -38.76 23.49
N ARG A 116 4.55 -39.86 22.97
CA ARG A 116 3.31 -40.47 23.43
C ARG A 116 3.61 -41.50 24.51
#